data_AF-A0A252CEC9-F1
#
_entry.id   AF-A0A252CEC9-F1
#
_cell.length_a   1.000
_cell.length_b   1.000
_cell.length_c   1.000
_cell.angle_alpha   90.00
_cell.angle_beta   90.00
_cell.angle_gamma   90.00
#
_symmetry.space_group_name_H-M   'P 1'
#
loop_
_entity.id
_entity.type
_entity.pdbx_description
1 polymer ?
#
loop_
_entity_poly.entity_id
_entity_poly.type
_entity_poly.pdbx_seq_one_letter_code
_entity_poly.pdbx_strand_id
1 'polypeptide(L)'
;MKDIKDLLSKFKLAAQPVKFLRLLQEMEQLFKAQPHNYPKDKKSQKLYLKVEDDIYFFQRKRFVQVEFLPQKANLIKVSQGSLAHVAHILGKPDADINVLLKTLRQVDDISVFQEIMTELSGNFSSNISLRQVLRSLSKK
;
A
#
# COMPACT_ATOMS: atom_id res chain seq x y z
N MET A 1 -2.91 7.39 17.28
CA MET A 1 -4.38 7.20 17.30
C MET A 1 -5.10 8.07 16.27
N LYS A 2 -4.80 9.37 16.13
CA LYS A 2 -5.44 10.25 15.13
C LYS A 2 -5.25 9.79 13.67
N ASP A 3 -4.01 9.45 13.28
CA ASP A 3 -3.70 8.93 11.92
C ASP A 3 -4.47 7.64 11.57
N ILE A 4 -4.77 6.81 12.57
CA ILE A 4 -5.53 5.56 12.40
C ILE A 4 -7.03 5.87 12.32
N LYS A 5 -7.53 6.83 13.10
CA LYS A 5 -8.92 7.34 13.00
C LYS A 5 -9.22 8.03 11.66
N ASP A 6 -8.25 8.73 11.08
CA ASP A 6 -8.38 9.32 9.75
C ASP A 6 -8.23 8.30 8.62
N LEU A 7 -7.61 7.15 8.89
CA LEU A 7 -7.64 6.01 7.99
C LEU A 7 -9.00 5.29 8.08
N LEU A 8 -9.49 5.09 9.30
CA LEU A 8 -10.77 4.49 9.65
C LEU A 8 -11.96 5.18 8.98
N SER A 9 -11.94 6.50 8.82
CA SER A 9 -13.02 7.25 8.16
C SER A 9 -13.00 7.14 6.63
N LYS A 10 -11.90 6.67 6.02
CA LYS A 10 -11.74 6.56 4.56
C LYS A 10 -12.13 5.21 4.00
N PHE A 11 -12.13 4.17 4.82
CA PHE A 11 -12.65 2.86 4.47
C PHE A 11 -14.07 2.74 5.05
N LYS A 12 -15.04 2.26 4.27
CA LYS A 12 -16.42 2.01 4.76
C LYS A 12 -16.49 0.89 5.85
N LEU A 13 -15.33 0.37 6.25
CA LEU A 13 -15.13 -0.66 7.26
C LEU A 13 -15.34 -0.18 8.71
N ALA A 14 -15.55 1.12 8.93
CA ALA A 14 -15.83 1.69 10.26
C ALA A 14 -17.08 1.09 10.95
N ALA A 15 -17.98 0.47 10.19
CA ALA A 15 -19.16 -0.22 10.73
C ALA A 15 -18.82 -1.54 11.46
N GLN A 16 -17.60 -2.10 11.29
CA GLN A 16 -17.19 -3.37 11.90
C GLN A 16 -15.81 -3.27 12.58
N PRO A 17 -15.73 -2.57 13.74
CA PRO A 17 -14.46 -2.16 14.35
C PRO A 17 -13.50 -3.31 14.70
N VAL A 18 -14.00 -4.47 15.15
CA VAL A 18 -13.17 -5.66 15.47
C VAL A 18 -12.48 -6.20 14.22
N LYS A 19 -13.23 -6.34 13.13
CA LYS A 19 -12.68 -6.90 11.89
C LYS A 19 -11.68 -5.95 11.22
N PHE A 20 -11.88 -4.64 11.36
CA PHE A 20 -10.90 -3.65 10.93
C PHE A 20 -9.59 -3.70 11.75
N LEU A 21 -9.66 -3.87 13.07
CA LEU A 21 -8.46 -4.03 13.89
C LEU A 21 -7.65 -5.26 13.46
N ARG A 22 -8.33 -6.35 13.09
CA ARG A 22 -7.70 -7.54 12.53
C ARG A 22 -7.00 -7.24 11.20
N LEU A 23 -7.65 -6.51 10.28
CA LEU A 23 -7.02 -6.07 9.04
C LEU A 23 -5.79 -5.19 9.28
N LEU A 24 -5.85 -4.25 10.22
CA LEU A 24 -4.68 -3.45 10.58
C LEU A 24 -3.54 -4.31 11.13
N GLN A 25 -3.84 -5.33 11.93
CA GLN A 25 -2.85 -6.27 12.43
C GLN A 25 -2.22 -7.08 11.28
N GLU A 26 -3.03 -7.59 10.35
CA GLU A 26 -2.56 -8.32 9.16
C GLU A 26 -1.67 -7.42 8.27
N MET A 27 -2.06 -6.16 8.06
CA MET A 27 -1.23 -5.17 7.37
C MET A 27 0.07 -4.88 8.13
N GLU A 28 0.02 -4.68 9.44
CA GLU A 28 1.24 -4.48 10.22
C GLU A 28 2.17 -5.71 10.16
N GLN A 29 1.62 -6.92 10.15
CA GLN A 29 2.39 -8.15 10.02
C GLN A 29 3.06 -8.24 8.66
N LEU A 30 2.34 -7.95 7.57
CA LEU A 30 2.89 -7.91 6.22
C LEU A 30 4.07 -6.92 6.10
N PHE A 31 3.94 -5.73 6.70
CA PHE A 31 5.03 -4.74 6.73
C PHE A 31 6.22 -5.14 7.62
N LYS A 32 6.01 -5.98 8.65
CA LYS A 32 7.08 -6.45 9.55
C LYS A 32 7.77 -7.71 9.03
N ALA A 33 7.06 -8.57 8.33
CA ALA A 33 7.56 -9.86 7.85
C ALA A 33 8.59 -9.71 6.73
N GLN A 34 8.51 -8.64 5.94
CA GLN A 34 9.32 -8.44 4.74
C GLN A 34 10.03 -7.08 4.73
N PRO A 35 10.95 -6.82 5.69
CA PRO A 35 11.75 -5.60 5.66
C PRO A 35 12.74 -5.67 4.48
N HIS A 36 12.93 -4.55 3.77
CA HIS A 36 14.01 -4.46 2.78
C HIS A 36 15.11 -3.47 3.20
N ASN A 37 16.37 -3.77 2.87
CA ASN A 37 17.56 -3.00 3.27
C ASN A 37 17.85 -1.78 2.37
N TYR A 38 16.84 -1.23 1.70
CA TYR A 38 17.06 -0.05 0.85
C TYR A 38 17.32 1.17 1.72
N PRO A 39 18.30 2.03 1.39
CA PRO A 39 18.61 3.19 2.20
C PRO A 39 17.37 4.08 2.37
N LYS A 40 17.00 4.32 3.63
CA LYS A 40 15.81 5.09 3.97
C LYS A 40 16.11 6.58 4.00
N ASP A 41 15.23 7.38 3.40
CA ASP A 41 15.24 8.83 3.59
C ASP A 41 14.52 9.19 4.90
N LYS A 42 15.29 9.47 5.94
CA LYS A 42 14.76 9.83 7.28
C LYS A 42 14.15 11.24 7.32
N LYS A 43 14.49 12.12 6.37
CA LYS A 43 14.06 13.53 6.36
C LYS A 43 12.83 13.75 5.49
N SER A 44 12.70 12.96 4.41
CA SER A 44 11.60 13.06 3.47
C SER A 44 10.42 12.17 3.84
N GLN A 45 9.22 12.61 3.45
CA GLN A 45 7.99 11.78 3.45
C GLN A 45 7.58 11.39 2.04
N LYS A 46 8.46 11.58 1.05
CA LYS A 46 8.24 11.11 -0.33
C LYS A 46 8.17 9.58 -0.32
N LEU A 47 7.09 9.06 -0.89
CA LEU A 47 6.83 7.63 -1.00
C LEU A 47 7.05 7.18 -2.44
N TYR A 48 7.83 6.13 -2.61
CA TYR A 48 8.05 5.46 -3.88
C TYR A 48 7.46 4.06 -3.84
N LEU A 49 6.92 3.63 -4.96
CA LEU A 49 6.47 2.27 -5.21
C LEU A 49 7.30 1.73 -6.37
N LYS A 50 7.91 0.56 -6.21
CA LYS A 50 8.59 -0.15 -7.29
C LYS A 50 7.82 -1.43 -7.62
N VAL A 51 7.44 -1.58 -8.88
CA VAL A 51 6.76 -2.76 -9.43
C VAL A 51 7.67 -3.33 -10.49
N GLU A 52 8.41 -4.38 -10.14
CA GLU A 52 9.50 -4.90 -10.98
C GLU A 52 10.43 -3.78 -11.46
N ASP A 53 10.45 -3.45 -12.76
CA ASP A 53 11.30 -2.38 -13.30
C ASP A 53 10.66 -0.99 -13.23
N ASP A 54 9.33 -0.91 -13.07
CA ASP A 54 8.63 0.36 -12.98
C ASP A 54 8.80 1.02 -11.61
N ILE A 55 9.06 2.31 -11.64
CA ILE A 55 9.19 3.13 -10.44
C ILE A 55 8.13 4.21 -10.48
N TYR A 56 7.41 4.34 -9.37
CA TYR A 56 6.36 5.32 -9.19
C TYR A 56 6.65 6.20 -7.98
N PHE A 57 6.37 7.49 -8.12
CA PHE A 57 6.41 8.48 -7.04
C PHE A 57 5.00 8.90 -6.65
N PHE A 58 4.69 8.84 -5.36
CA PHE A 58 3.39 9.31 -4.85
C PHE A 58 3.36 10.84 -4.73
N GLN A 59 2.56 11.48 -5.57
CA GLN A 59 2.39 12.94 -5.60
C GLN A 59 0.94 13.30 -5.93
N ARG A 60 0.39 14.33 -5.28
CA ARG A 60 -0.98 14.82 -5.52
C ARG A 60 -2.02 13.68 -5.49
N LYS A 61 -1.91 12.79 -4.50
CA LYS A 61 -2.80 11.63 -4.26
C LYS A 61 -2.79 10.52 -5.33
N ARG A 62 -1.81 10.52 -6.23
CA ARG A 62 -1.63 9.50 -7.27
C ARG A 62 -0.17 9.07 -7.37
N PHE A 63 0.06 7.89 -7.91
CA PHE A 63 1.37 7.43 -8.33
C PHE A 63 1.64 7.91 -9.76
N VAL A 64 2.78 8.55 -9.95
CA VAL A 64 3.29 9.03 -11.24
C VAL A 64 4.56 8.24 -11.53
N GLN A 65 4.64 7.63 -12.71
CA GLN A 65 5.83 6.90 -13.11
C GLN A 65 7.02 7.86 -13.24
N VAL A 66 8.19 7.42 -12.81
CA VAL A 66 9.44 8.19 -12.84
C VAL A 66 10.57 7.27 -13.29
N GLU A 67 11.55 7.84 -13.97
CA GLU A 67 12.67 7.06 -14.53
C GLU A 67 13.67 6.60 -13.45
N PHE A 68 13.80 7.35 -12.36
CA PHE A 68 14.88 7.15 -11.39
C PHE A 68 14.36 6.96 -9.97
N LEU A 69 14.85 5.91 -9.31
CA LEU A 69 14.70 5.70 -7.87
C LEU A 69 15.88 6.38 -7.15
N PRO A 70 15.64 7.36 -6.26
CA PRO A 70 16.73 8.05 -5.57
C PRO A 70 17.51 7.11 -4.64
N GLN A 71 18.82 7.33 -4.50
CA GLN A 71 19.70 6.51 -3.63
C GLN A 71 19.20 6.31 -2.20
N LYS A 72 18.41 7.25 -1.67
CA LYS A 72 17.67 7.12 -0.41
C LYS A 72 16.20 7.40 -0.67
N ALA A 73 15.33 6.46 -0.33
CA ALA A 73 13.89 6.57 -0.54
C ALA A 73 13.11 5.83 0.54
N ASN A 74 11.90 6.33 0.85
CA ASN A 74 10.89 5.51 1.51
C ASN A 74 10.19 4.70 0.42
N LEU A 75 10.39 3.39 0.43
CA LEU A 75 10.08 2.53 -0.70
C LEU A 75 9.16 1.39 -0.26
N ILE A 76 8.20 1.10 -1.14
CA ILE A 76 7.42 -0.13 -1.16
C ILE A 76 7.80 -0.87 -2.44
N LYS A 77 8.02 -2.18 -2.35
CA LYS A 77 8.19 -3.04 -3.52
C LYS A 77 7.08 -4.07 -3.57
N VAL A 78 6.54 -4.30 -4.76
CA VAL A 78 5.55 -5.34 -5.04
C VAL A 78 5.92 -6.01 -6.36
N SER A 79 5.71 -7.32 -6.50
CA SER A 79 5.89 -7.99 -7.79
C SER A 79 4.77 -7.63 -8.77
N GLN A 80 5.04 -7.73 -10.07
CA GLN A 80 4.01 -7.48 -11.09
C GLN A 80 2.95 -8.58 -11.05
N GLY A 81 3.34 -9.84 -10.84
CA GLY A 81 2.42 -10.97 -10.70
C GLY A 81 1.41 -10.79 -9.56
N SER A 82 1.86 -10.39 -8.36
CA SER A 82 0.94 -10.14 -7.25
C SER A 82 0.01 -8.96 -7.53
N LEU A 83 0.48 -7.90 -8.19
CA LEU A 83 -0.39 -6.80 -8.59
C LEU A 83 -1.42 -7.23 -9.62
N ALA A 84 -1.07 -8.10 -10.57
CA ALA A 84 -2.01 -8.66 -11.54
C ALA A 84 -3.08 -9.52 -10.85
N HIS A 85 -2.71 -10.37 -9.89
CA HIS A 85 -3.70 -11.14 -9.11
C HIS A 85 -4.62 -10.24 -8.30
N VAL A 86 -4.08 -9.21 -7.64
CA VAL A 86 -4.90 -8.20 -6.95
C VAL A 86 -5.84 -7.50 -7.93
N ALA A 87 -5.39 -7.19 -9.13
CA ALA A 87 -6.22 -6.61 -10.18
C ALA A 87 -7.38 -7.54 -10.59
N HIS A 88 -7.13 -8.85 -10.68
CA HIS A 88 -8.17 -9.86 -10.92
C HIS A 88 -9.18 -9.95 -9.77
N ILE A 89 -8.73 -10.00 -8.51
CA ILE A 89 -9.60 -10.02 -7.32
C ILE A 89 -10.53 -8.79 -7.31
N LEU A 90 -10.01 -7.63 -7.71
CA LEU A 90 -10.76 -6.38 -7.79
C LEU A 90 -11.66 -6.26 -9.04
N GLY A 91 -11.68 -7.25 -9.94
CA GLY A 91 -12.43 -7.22 -11.20
C GLY A 91 -11.92 -6.17 -12.19
N LYS A 92 -10.62 -5.88 -12.16
CA LYS A 92 -9.94 -4.81 -12.92
C LYS A 92 -8.59 -5.27 -13.50
N PRO A 93 -8.53 -6.37 -14.27
CA PRO A 93 -7.26 -7.01 -14.68
C PRO A 93 -6.30 -6.08 -15.44
N ASP A 94 -6.82 -5.16 -16.26
CA ASP A 94 -6.01 -4.23 -17.08
C ASP A 94 -5.88 -2.82 -16.47
N ALA A 95 -6.28 -2.64 -15.21
CA ALA A 95 -6.28 -1.33 -14.60
C ALA A 95 -4.87 -0.86 -14.22
N ASP A 96 -4.61 0.43 -14.48
CA ASP A 96 -3.41 1.08 -13.97
C ASP A 96 -3.40 1.15 -12.43
N ILE A 97 -2.22 1.39 -11.86
CA ILE A 97 -1.99 1.45 -10.41
C ILE A 97 -2.90 2.45 -9.69
N ASN A 98 -3.25 3.57 -10.32
CA ASN A 98 -4.10 4.60 -9.72
C ASN A 98 -5.56 4.17 -9.69
N VAL A 99 -6.02 3.49 -10.74
CA VAL A 99 -7.35 2.86 -10.78
C VAL A 99 -7.42 1.76 -9.73
N LEU A 100 -6.42 0.88 -9.63
CA LEU A 100 -6.35 -0.16 -8.60
C LEU A 100 -6.43 0.42 -7.18
N LEU A 101 -5.66 1.47 -6.88
CA LEU A 101 -5.70 2.14 -5.57
C LEU A 101 -7.04 2.80 -5.26
N LYS A 102 -7.71 3.35 -6.29
CA LYS A 102 -9.05 3.91 -6.13
C LYS A 102 -10.06 2.81 -5.82
N THR A 103 -10.00 1.69 -6.53
CA THR A 103 -10.86 0.52 -6.32
C THR A 103 -10.64 -0.10 -4.95
N LEU A 104 -9.37 -0.27 -4.52
CA LEU A 104 -9.02 -0.79 -3.21
C LEU A 104 -9.63 0.04 -2.05
N ARG A 105 -9.71 1.37 -2.20
CA ARG A 105 -10.35 2.25 -1.20
C ARG A 105 -11.87 2.05 -1.10
N GLN A 106 -12.49 1.47 -2.13
CA GLN A 106 -13.93 1.26 -2.21
C GLN A 106 -14.34 -0.13 -1.72
N VAL A 107 -13.38 -1.06 -1.59
CA VAL A 107 -13.64 -2.38 -1.02
C VAL A 107 -14.17 -2.20 0.40
N ASP A 108 -15.30 -2.84 0.69
CA ASP A 108 -15.94 -2.90 1.99
C ASP A 108 -16.13 -4.34 2.50
N ASP A 109 -15.85 -5.34 1.65
CA ASP A 109 -15.76 -6.74 2.04
C ASP A 109 -14.37 -7.08 2.59
N ILE A 110 -14.34 -7.54 3.84
CA ILE A 110 -13.12 -7.93 4.54
C ILE A 110 -12.51 -9.20 3.95
N SER A 111 -13.32 -10.12 3.44
CA SER A 111 -12.84 -11.36 2.82
C SER A 111 -11.98 -11.03 1.61
N VAL A 112 -12.43 -10.08 0.79
CA VAL A 112 -11.68 -9.55 -0.36
C VAL A 112 -10.37 -8.90 0.08
N PHE A 113 -10.39 -8.13 1.18
CA PHE A 113 -9.13 -7.59 1.73
C PHE A 113 -8.17 -8.67 2.19
N GLN A 114 -8.65 -9.72 2.86
CA GLN A 114 -7.80 -10.82 3.33
C GLN A 114 -7.18 -11.60 2.17
N GLU A 115 -7.94 -11.79 1.10
CA GLU A 115 -7.46 -12.39 -0.15
C GLU A 115 -6.33 -11.54 -0.77
N ILE A 116 -6.54 -10.23 -0.88
CA ILE A 116 -5.51 -9.28 -1.36
C ILE A 116 -4.24 -9.33 -0.49
N MET A 117 -4.41 -9.35 0.84
CA MET A 117 -3.27 -9.43 1.76
C MET A 117 -2.51 -10.75 1.62
N THR A 118 -3.21 -11.84 1.33
CA THR A 118 -2.62 -13.15 1.05
C THR A 118 -1.80 -13.13 -0.22
N GLU A 119 -2.33 -12.57 -1.32
CA GLU A 119 -1.62 -12.44 -2.60
C GLU A 119 -0.37 -11.55 -2.52
N LEU A 120 -0.41 -10.51 -1.68
CA LEU A 120 0.73 -9.64 -1.43
C LEU A 120 1.77 -10.28 -0.50
N SER A 121 1.37 -11.24 0.33
CA SER A 121 2.28 -11.96 1.22
C SER A 121 3.33 -12.71 0.41
N GLY A 122 4.60 -12.65 0.81
CA GLY A 122 5.70 -13.25 0.03
C GLY A 122 6.29 -12.33 -1.05
N ASN A 123 5.48 -11.43 -1.62
CA ASN A 123 5.82 -10.62 -2.79
C ASN A 123 5.81 -9.11 -2.53
N PHE A 124 5.63 -8.73 -1.27
CA PHE A 124 5.64 -7.36 -0.79
C PHE A 124 6.86 -7.14 0.09
N SER A 125 7.55 -5.99 -0.04
CA SER A 125 8.53 -5.55 0.97
C SER A 125 8.55 -4.04 1.15
N SER A 126 9.02 -3.58 2.31
CA SER A 126 9.10 -2.14 2.62
C SER A 126 10.27 -1.80 3.58
N ASN A 127 10.92 -0.64 3.42
CA ASN A 127 11.87 -0.09 4.42
C ASN A 127 11.21 0.91 5.40
N ILE A 128 9.90 1.06 5.29
CA ILE A 128 9.09 1.93 6.13
C ILE A 128 7.98 1.16 6.80
N SER A 129 7.59 1.60 7.99
CA SER A 129 6.45 1.02 8.68
C SER A 129 5.13 1.43 8.01
N LEU A 130 4.07 0.64 8.23
CA LEU A 130 2.71 0.99 7.83
C LEU A 130 2.35 2.43 8.24
N ARG A 131 2.65 2.83 9.48
CA ARG A 131 2.39 4.20 9.98
C ARG A 131 3.05 5.28 9.12
N GLN A 132 4.27 5.03 8.63
CA GLN A 132 4.98 5.96 7.75
C GLN A 132 4.35 6.03 6.36
N VAL A 133 3.87 4.91 5.83
CA VAL A 133 3.05 4.89 4.60
C VAL A 133 1.81 5.73 4.79
N LEU A 134 1.04 5.49 5.84
CA LEU A 134 -0.22 6.19 6.09
C LEU A 134 -0.02 7.72 6.19
N ARG A 135 1.07 8.17 6.84
CA ARG A 135 1.42 9.60 6.90
C ARG A 135 1.81 10.17 5.54
N SER A 136 2.47 9.39 4.70
CA SER A 136 2.83 9.82 3.34
C SER A 136 1.59 9.95 2.45
N LEU A 137 0.57 9.09 2.67
CA LEU A 137 -0.69 9.11 1.94
C LEU A 137 -1.69 10.16 2.46
N SER A 138 -1.55 10.64 3.71
CA SER A 138 -2.50 11.57 4.33
C SER A 138 -2.24 13.05 4.01
N LYS A 139 -1.06 13.41 3.53
CA LYS A 139 -0.73 14.79 3.15
C LYS A 139 -1.50 15.22 1.90
N LYS A 140 -2.15 16.39 2.02
CA LYS A 140 -2.87 17.08 0.94
C LYS A 140 -1.90 17.64 -0.09
#